data_AF-A0AAD7B5S9-F1
#
_entry.id   AF-A0AAD7B5S9-F1
#
_cell.length_a   1.000
_cell.length_b   1.000
_cell.length_c   1.000
_cell.angle_alpha   90.00
_cell.angle_beta   90.00
_cell.angle_gamma   90.00
#
_symmetry.space_group_name_H-M   'P 1'
#
loop_
_entity.id
_entity.type
_entity.pdbx_description
1 polymer ?
#
loop_
_entity_poly.entity_id
_entity_poly.type
_entity_poly.pdbx_seq_one_letter_code
_entity_poly.pdbx_strand_id
1 'polypeptide(L)'
;KMAARNYEDLLQCAIPVFEGLLPEPRNGNILRLLFTFAEWHALAKLRLHTTPFLSRLKDSTGELGSKLRHFVAHTCSDFDTRELPKDEAAKGRRKDRSKKTKKITATPLRQKRGAPAKKTVMNLLTYKLHSLGDYLPTILWFGTSDSYSTQTV
;
A
#
# COMPACT_ATOMS: atom_id res chain seq x y z
N LYS A 1 -14.40 0.82 10.01
CA LYS A 1 -13.08 1.33 9.54
C LYS A 1 -12.06 0.31 10.01
N MET A 2 -11.20 -0.23 9.15
CA MET A 2 -10.26 -1.28 9.58
C MET A 2 -9.17 -0.69 10.49
N ALA A 3 -8.84 -1.40 11.56
CA ALA A 3 -7.73 -1.07 12.45
C ALA A 3 -6.44 -1.70 11.95
N ALA A 4 -5.28 -1.24 12.45
CA ALA A 4 -3.97 -1.76 12.06
C ALA A 4 -3.87 -3.29 12.26
N ARG A 5 -4.38 -3.81 13.37
CA ARG A 5 -4.45 -5.26 13.66
C ARG A 5 -5.16 -6.05 12.57
N ASN A 6 -6.25 -5.51 12.00
CA ASN A 6 -6.96 -6.21 10.92
C ASN A 6 -6.09 -6.38 9.66
N TYR A 7 -5.24 -5.40 9.34
CA TYR A 7 -4.34 -5.51 8.18
C TYR A 7 -3.25 -6.55 8.43
N GLU A 8 -2.74 -6.65 9.65
CA GLU A 8 -1.78 -7.68 10.05
C GLU A 8 -2.41 -9.08 9.98
N ASP A 9 -3.59 -9.27 10.55
CA ASP A 9 -4.30 -10.55 10.52
C ASP A 9 -4.57 -11.00 9.07
N LEU A 10 -4.99 -10.07 8.21
CA LEU A 10 -5.18 -10.34 6.78
C LEU A 10 -3.87 -10.75 6.09
N LEU A 11 -2.76 -10.09 6.41
CA LEU A 11 -1.46 -10.40 5.81
C LEU A 11 -0.97 -11.79 6.23
N GLN A 12 -1.14 -12.15 7.50
CA GLN A 12 -0.74 -13.47 8.02
C GLN A 12 -1.51 -14.63 7.35
N CYS A 13 -2.79 -14.40 7.01
CA CYS A 13 -3.64 -15.41 6.39
C CYS A 13 -3.71 -15.31 4.85
N ALA A 14 -3.00 -14.37 4.23
CA ALA A 14 -3.17 -14.10 2.79
C ALA A 14 -2.62 -15.23 1.90
N ILE A 15 -1.45 -15.78 2.21
CA ILE A 15 -0.72 -16.67 1.30
C ILE A 15 -1.57 -17.87 0.85
N PRO A 16 -2.22 -18.65 1.75
CA PRO A 16 -3.05 -19.79 1.35
C PRO A 16 -4.26 -19.41 0.50
N VAL A 17 -4.78 -18.18 0.66
CA VAL A 17 -5.95 -17.69 -0.11
C VAL A 17 -5.55 -17.36 -1.55
N PHE A 18 -4.33 -16.87 -1.75
CA PHE A 18 -3.82 -16.53 -3.08
C PHE A 18 -3.17 -17.71 -3.81
N GLU A 19 -2.82 -18.78 -3.10
CA GLU A 19 -2.14 -19.93 -3.68
C GLU A 19 -2.99 -20.64 -4.73
N GLY A 20 -2.53 -20.62 -5.98
CA GLY A 20 -3.25 -21.20 -7.12
C GLY A 20 -4.44 -20.38 -7.60
N LEU A 21 -4.67 -19.19 -7.02
CA LEU A 21 -5.81 -18.34 -7.38
C LEU A 21 -5.68 -17.77 -8.80
N LEU A 22 -4.44 -17.54 -9.26
CA LEU A 22 -4.15 -16.93 -10.55
C LEU A 22 -3.27 -17.85 -11.40
N PRO A 23 -3.31 -17.72 -12.74
CA PRO A 23 -2.37 -18.45 -13.59
C PRO A 23 -0.94 -17.92 -13.40
N GLU A 24 0.03 -18.82 -13.57
CA GLU A 24 1.44 -18.43 -13.63
C GLU A 24 1.70 -17.54 -14.87
N PRO A 25 2.65 -16.58 -14.80
CA PRO A 25 3.60 -16.32 -13.70
C PRO A 25 3.05 -15.41 -12.57
N ARG A 26 1.79 -14.95 -12.66
CA ARG A 26 1.23 -13.91 -11.79
C ARG A 26 1.06 -14.39 -10.35
N ASN A 27 0.61 -15.63 -10.20
CA ASN A 27 0.46 -16.26 -8.89
C ASN A 27 1.79 -16.32 -8.14
N GLY A 28 2.85 -16.88 -8.75
CA GLY A 28 4.17 -16.89 -8.14
C GLY A 28 4.69 -15.48 -7.79
N ASN A 29 4.42 -14.47 -8.62
CA ASN A 29 4.80 -13.09 -8.33
C ASN A 29 4.09 -12.53 -7.09
N ILE A 30 2.78 -12.78 -6.97
CA ILE A 30 1.96 -12.32 -5.84
C ILE A 30 2.35 -13.05 -4.56
N LEU A 31 2.53 -14.37 -4.60
CA LEU A 31 2.93 -15.15 -3.43
C LEU A 31 4.30 -14.72 -2.91
N ARG A 32 5.27 -14.51 -3.80
CA ARG A 32 6.60 -13.98 -3.42
C ARG A 32 6.49 -12.58 -2.81
N LEU A 33 5.62 -11.72 -3.34
CA LEU A 33 5.40 -10.38 -2.79
C LEU A 33 4.76 -10.45 -1.39
N LEU A 34 3.72 -11.27 -1.21
CA LEU A 34 3.04 -11.46 0.07
C LEU A 34 3.99 -12.03 1.13
N PHE A 35 4.79 -13.03 0.77
CA PHE A 35 5.81 -13.58 1.65
C PHE A 35 6.81 -12.53 2.12
N THR A 36 7.39 -11.76 1.20
CA THR A 36 8.35 -10.71 1.57
C THR A 36 7.69 -9.61 2.39
N PHE A 37 6.43 -9.28 2.14
CA PHE A 37 5.70 -8.32 2.96
C PHE A 37 5.48 -8.85 4.38
N ALA A 38 5.11 -10.12 4.53
CA ALA A 38 4.94 -10.78 5.83
C ALA A 38 6.27 -10.87 6.60
N GLU A 39 7.35 -11.25 5.93
CA GLU A 39 8.69 -11.27 6.52
C GLU A 39 9.12 -9.88 6.98
N TRP A 40 9.02 -8.87 6.10
CA TRP A 40 9.37 -7.49 6.42
C TRP A 40 8.59 -6.99 7.64
N HIS A 41 7.27 -7.24 7.66
CA HIS A 41 6.40 -6.84 8.76
C HIS A 41 6.77 -7.55 10.07
N ALA A 42 7.06 -8.86 10.02
CA ALA A 42 7.48 -9.63 11.20
C ALA A 42 8.80 -9.08 11.78
N LEU A 43 9.77 -8.79 10.92
CA LEU A 43 11.06 -8.21 11.32
C LEU A 43 10.89 -6.81 11.93
N ALA A 44 10.08 -5.96 11.31
CA ALA A 44 9.82 -4.60 11.78
C ALA A 44 9.10 -4.55 13.14
N LYS A 45 8.40 -5.62 13.52
CA LYS A 45 7.59 -5.72 14.74
C LYS A 45 8.25 -6.52 15.86
N LEU A 46 9.50 -6.96 15.69
CA LEU A 46 10.22 -7.67 16.76
C LEU A 46 10.31 -6.78 18.01
N ARG A 47 10.10 -7.39 19.19
CA ARG A 47 10.27 -6.71 20.48
C ARG A 47 11.72 -6.64 20.95
N LEU A 48 12.60 -7.35 20.25
CA LEU A 48 14.02 -7.37 20.51
C LEU A 48 14.74 -7.41 19.16
N HIS A 49 15.49 -6.35 18.87
CA HIS A 49 16.32 -6.29 17.69
C HIS A 49 17.76 -6.64 18.04
N THR A 50 18.33 -7.58 17.30
CA THR A 50 19.77 -7.86 17.28
C THR A 50 20.34 -7.44 15.94
N THR A 51 21.67 -7.27 15.85
CA THR A 51 22.35 -6.88 14.61
C THR A 51 21.95 -7.73 13.39
N PRO A 52 21.83 -9.07 13.48
CA PRO A 52 21.36 -9.89 12.36
C PRO A 52 19.94 -9.54 11.90
N PHE A 53 18.99 -9.31 12.82
CA PHE A 53 17.61 -8.96 12.45
C PHE A 53 17.50 -7.58 11.82
N LEU A 54 18.30 -6.62 12.30
CA LEU A 54 18.37 -5.29 11.69
C LEU A 54 18.95 -5.34 10.28
N SER A 55 19.98 -6.15 10.06
CA SER A 55 20.51 -6.41 8.71
C SER A 55 19.44 -7.03 7.81
N ARG A 56 18.75 -8.08 8.29
CA ARG A 56 17.70 -8.73 7.50
C ARG A 56 16.53 -7.78 7.20
N LEU A 57 16.15 -6.91 8.15
CA LEU A 57 15.11 -5.89 7.92
C LEU A 57 15.53 -4.92 6.81
N LYS A 58 16.78 -4.47 6.81
CA LYS A 58 17.33 -3.62 5.74
C LYS A 58 17.22 -4.30 4.37
N ASP A 59 17.68 -5.54 4.29
CA ASP A 59 17.68 -6.32 3.04
C ASP A 59 16.26 -6.59 2.56
N SER A 60 15.38 -7.02 3.46
CA SER A 60 13.96 -7.28 3.19
C SER A 60 13.24 -6.01 2.72
N THR A 61 13.60 -4.82 3.23
CA THR A 61 13.04 -3.54 2.76
C THR A 61 13.39 -3.27 1.30
N GLY A 62 14.65 -3.52 0.91
CA GLY A 62 15.10 -3.41 -0.47
C GLY A 62 14.42 -4.42 -1.39
N GLU A 63 14.33 -5.67 -0.95
CA GLU A 63 13.65 -6.75 -1.66
C GLU A 63 12.17 -6.46 -1.86
N LEU A 64 11.48 -5.98 -0.83
CA LEU A 64 10.07 -5.59 -0.89
C LEU A 64 9.85 -4.48 -1.93
N GLY A 65 10.69 -3.45 -1.93
CA GLY A 65 10.63 -2.39 -2.94
C GLY A 65 10.84 -2.92 -4.37
N SER A 66 11.78 -3.87 -4.55
CA SER A 66 12.01 -4.52 -5.84
C SER A 66 10.80 -5.33 -6.30
N LYS A 67 10.22 -6.17 -5.43
CA LYS A 67 9.04 -6.99 -5.74
C LYS A 67 7.80 -6.13 -5.99
N LEU A 68 7.61 -5.02 -5.28
CA LEU A 68 6.53 -4.06 -5.54
C LEU A 68 6.65 -3.42 -6.93
N ARG A 69 7.86 -2.97 -7.31
CA ARG A 69 8.11 -2.44 -8.65
C ARG A 69 7.87 -3.50 -9.73
N HIS A 70 8.32 -4.73 -9.50
CA HIS A 70 8.07 -5.85 -10.39
C HIS A 70 6.58 -6.16 -10.54
N PHE A 71 5.83 -6.20 -9.43
CA PHE A 71 4.37 -6.41 -9.43
C PHE A 71 3.65 -5.34 -10.24
N VAL A 72 4.01 -4.06 -10.08
CA VAL A 72 3.42 -2.97 -10.87
C VAL A 72 3.75 -3.10 -12.35
N ALA A 73 5.01 -3.42 -12.68
CA ALA A 73 5.47 -3.48 -14.06
C ALA A 73 4.93 -4.69 -14.84
N HIS A 74 4.80 -5.86 -14.21
CA HIS A 74 4.52 -7.13 -14.90
C HIS A 74 3.22 -7.81 -14.50
N THR A 75 2.67 -7.51 -13.31
CA THR A 75 1.41 -8.12 -12.86
C THR A 75 0.26 -7.15 -13.07
N CYS A 76 0.37 -5.90 -12.62
CA CYS A 76 -0.68 -4.91 -12.83
C CYS A 76 -0.89 -4.52 -14.29
N SER A 77 0.16 -4.63 -15.13
CA SER A 77 0.07 -4.38 -16.59
C SER A 77 -0.97 -5.24 -17.28
N ASP A 78 -1.16 -6.46 -16.77
CA ASP A 78 -1.98 -7.50 -17.40
C ASP A 78 -3.47 -7.38 -17.07
N PHE A 79 -3.83 -6.56 -16.08
CA PHE A 79 -5.20 -6.39 -15.64
C PHE A 79 -5.70 -4.97 -15.90
N ASP A 80 -6.83 -4.85 -16.60
CA ASP A 80 -7.52 -3.56 -16.77
C ASP A 80 -8.31 -3.20 -15.50
N THR A 81 -7.60 -2.70 -14.51
CA THR A 81 -8.16 -2.27 -13.23
C THR A 81 -8.67 -0.83 -13.34
N ARG A 82 -9.94 -0.60 -12.97
CA ARG A 82 -10.61 0.70 -13.02
C ARG A 82 -11.19 1.07 -11.66
N GLU A 83 -11.38 2.37 -11.42
CA GLU A 83 -12.00 2.83 -10.18
C GLU A 83 -13.43 2.32 -10.06
N LEU A 84 -13.83 1.96 -8.84
CA LEU A 84 -15.23 1.61 -8.57
C LEU A 84 -16.11 2.86 -8.71
N PRO A 85 -17.37 2.73 -9.17
CA PRO A 85 -18.29 3.86 -9.31
C PRO A 85 -18.45 4.69 -8.03
N LYS A 86 -18.39 4.02 -6.86
CA LYS A 86 -18.46 4.65 -5.55
C LYS A 86 -17.27 5.58 -5.29
N ASP A 87 -16.07 5.18 -5.69
CA ASP A 87 -14.84 5.95 -5.51
C ASP A 87 -14.78 7.13 -6.48
N GLU A 88 -15.23 6.93 -7.71
CA GLU A 88 -15.36 8.01 -8.70
C GLU A 88 -16.35 9.08 -8.23
N ALA A 89 -17.52 8.68 -7.73
CA ALA A 89 -18.50 9.59 -7.16
C ALA A 89 -17.95 10.34 -5.94
N ALA A 90 -17.20 9.65 -5.07
CA ALA A 90 -16.54 10.28 -3.93
C ALA A 90 -15.48 11.31 -4.35
N LYS A 91 -14.70 11.03 -5.40
CA LYS A 91 -13.74 11.99 -5.98
C LYS A 91 -14.44 13.18 -6.63
N GLY A 92 -15.54 12.97 -7.35
CA GLY A 92 -16.38 14.05 -7.89
C GLY A 92 -16.82 15.01 -6.79
N ARG A 93 -17.42 14.49 -5.72
CA ARG A 93 -17.84 15.29 -4.55
C ARG A 93 -16.68 16.07 -3.92
N ARG A 94 -15.48 15.49 -3.81
CA ARG A 94 -14.30 16.19 -3.27
C ARG A 94 -13.84 17.32 -4.18
N LYS A 95 -13.82 17.12 -5.50
CA LYS A 95 -13.48 18.18 -6.47
C LYS A 95 -14.48 19.33 -6.40
N ASP A 96 -15.77 19.02 -6.30
CA ASP A 96 -16.81 20.04 -6.20
C ASP A 96 -16.72 20.84 -4.89
N ARG A 97 -16.41 20.16 -3.77
CA ARG A 97 -16.14 20.84 -2.49
C ARG A 97 -14.89 21.72 -2.54
N SER A 98 -13.82 21.28 -3.21
CA SER A 98 -12.58 22.06 -3.40
C SER A 98 -12.80 23.29 -4.31
N LYS A 99 -13.64 23.17 -5.34
CA LYS A 99 -14.02 24.28 -6.21
C LYS A 99 -14.88 25.33 -5.51
N LYS A 100 -15.76 24.93 -4.59
CA LYS A 100 -16.54 25.89 -3.78
C LYS A 100 -15.67 26.81 -2.92
N THR A 101 -14.46 26.40 -2.55
CA THR A 101 -13.52 27.21 -1.78
C THR A 101 -12.72 28.21 -2.64
N LYS A 102 -12.69 28.03 -3.97
CA LYS A 102 -12.04 28.96 -4.92
C LYS A 102 -13.10 29.64 -5.79
N LYS A 103 -13.67 30.76 -5.30
CA LYS A 103 -14.46 31.68 -6.13
C LYS A 103 -13.55 32.40 -7.13
N ILE A 104 -13.29 31.80 -8.30
CA ILE A 104 -12.96 32.56 -9.52
C ILE A 104 -13.64 31.86 -10.70
N THR A 105 -14.32 32.69 -11.49
CA THR A 105 -15.05 32.42 -12.74
C THR A 105 -14.49 31.29 -13.60
N ALA A 106 -15.23 30.20 -13.73
CA ALA A 106 -15.02 29.23 -14.80
C ALA A 106 -16.38 28.74 -15.31
N THR A 107 -16.56 28.88 -16.62
CA THR A 107 -17.67 28.39 -17.44
C THR A 107 -18.04 26.94 -17.09
N PRO A 108 -19.33 26.56 -17.14
CA PRO A 108 -19.77 25.23 -16.76
C PRO A 108 -19.24 24.21 -17.78
N LEU A 109 -18.12 23.56 -17.46
CA LEU A 109 -17.72 22.35 -18.18
C LEU A 109 -18.75 21.27 -17.87
N ARG A 110 -19.68 21.10 -18.81
CA ARG A 110 -20.63 20.01 -18.94
C ARG A 110 -19.91 18.70 -18.62
N GLN A 111 -20.21 18.11 -17.46
CA GLN A 111 -19.75 16.77 -17.10
C GLN A 111 -20.16 15.83 -18.23
N LYS A 112 -19.19 15.29 -18.98
CA LYS A 112 -19.45 14.24 -19.96
C LYS A 112 -19.98 13.02 -19.21
N ARG A 113 -21.31 12.89 -19.14
CA ARG A 113 -21.99 11.64 -18.76
C ARG A 113 -21.53 10.57 -19.76
N GLY A 114 -20.84 9.54 -19.27
CA GLY A 114 -20.34 8.44 -20.10
C GLY A 114 -18.83 8.40 -20.36
N ALA A 115 -18.00 9.20 -19.67
CA ALA A 115 -16.56 8.96 -19.69
C ALA A 115 -16.26 7.58 -19.06
N PRO A 116 -15.41 6.73 -19.70
CA PRO A 116 -15.06 5.43 -19.14
C PRO A 116 -14.36 5.60 -17.78
N ALA A 117 -14.63 4.66 -16.87
CA ALA A 117 -14.05 4.68 -15.54
C ALA A 117 -12.52 4.77 -15.60
N LYS A 118 -11.92 5.56 -14.71
CA LYS A 118 -10.49 5.85 -14.78
C LYS A 118 -9.67 4.57 -14.52
N LYS A 119 -8.80 4.21 -15.47
CA LYS A 119 -7.80 3.14 -15.26
C LYS A 119 -6.90 3.51 -14.09
N THR A 120 -6.71 2.57 -13.18
CA THR A 120 -5.98 2.77 -11.93
C THR A 120 -4.91 1.72 -11.79
N VAL A 121 -3.67 2.16 -11.64
CA VAL A 121 -2.54 1.29 -11.31
C VAL A 121 -2.10 1.60 -9.87
N MET A 122 -1.52 0.62 -9.18
CA MET A 122 -0.96 0.82 -7.86
C MET A 122 0.09 1.94 -7.89
N ASN A 123 -0.13 2.99 -7.09
CA ASN A 123 0.79 4.11 -6.99
C ASN A 123 1.89 3.81 -5.96
N LEU A 124 3.14 3.69 -6.43
CA LEU A 124 4.30 3.49 -5.56
C LEU A 124 4.78 4.78 -4.88
N LEU A 125 4.42 5.94 -5.42
CA LEU A 125 4.78 7.27 -4.92
C LEU A 125 3.85 7.73 -3.79
N THR A 126 3.65 6.86 -2.80
CA THR A 126 2.88 7.19 -1.60
C THR A 126 3.79 7.23 -0.38
N TYR A 127 3.50 8.14 0.55
CA TYR A 127 4.21 8.25 1.82
C TYR A 127 4.32 6.89 2.52
N LYS A 128 3.23 6.11 2.53
CA LYS A 128 3.18 4.78 3.17
C LYS A 128 4.27 3.81 2.69
N LEU A 129 4.63 3.88 1.41
CA LEU A 129 5.66 3.01 0.84
C LEU A 129 7.06 3.59 1.05
N HIS A 130 7.20 4.91 1.05
CA HIS A 130 8.48 5.57 1.31
C HIS A 130 8.88 5.43 2.78
N SER A 131 7.91 5.49 3.69
CA SER A 131 8.13 5.34 5.13
C SER A 131 8.59 3.94 5.54
N LEU A 132 8.53 2.93 4.66
CA LEU A 132 9.03 1.58 4.97
C LEU A 132 10.55 1.60 5.21
N GLY A 133 11.28 2.45 4.49
CA GLY A 133 12.72 2.65 4.69
C GLY A 133 13.08 3.28 6.04
N ASP A 134 12.15 4.03 6.62
CA ASP A 134 12.38 4.78 7.85
C ASP A 134 12.24 3.91 9.10
N TYR A 135 11.72 2.68 8.99
CA TYR A 135 11.59 1.77 10.14
C TYR A 135 12.93 1.44 10.77
N LEU A 136 13.93 1.09 9.96
CA LEU A 136 15.27 0.73 10.44
C LEU A 136 15.94 1.87 11.26
N PRO A 137 16.09 3.10 10.74
CA PRO A 137 16.67 4.19 11.52
C PRO A 137 15.80 4.55 12.73
N THR A 138 14.47 4.46 12.63
CA THR A 138 13.57 4.70 13.77
C THR A 138 13.83 3.70 14.90
N ILE A 139 13.98 2.41 14.58
CA ILE A 139 14.27 1.36 15.55
C ILE A 139 15.64 1.59 16.21
N LEU A 140 16.64 2.02 15.45
CA LEU A 140 17.99 2.28 15.97
C LEU A 140 18.04 3.48 16.93
N TRP A 141 17.31 4.55 16.62
CA TRP A 141 17.37 5.78 17.41
C TRP A 141 16.41 5.81 18.58
N PHE A 142 15.24 5.19 18.42
CA PHE A 142 14.15 5.33 19.39
C PHE A 142 13.64 3.99 19.94
N GLY A 143 14.18 2.87 19.50
CA GLY A 143 13.77 1.54 19.95
C GLY A 143 12.52 1.01 19.23
N THR A 144 11.96 -0.07 19.76
CA THR A 144 10.87 -0.83 19.12
C THR A 144 9.57 -0.04 19.02
N SER A 145 8.79 -0.28 17.97
CA SER A 145 7.56 0.46 17.71
C SER A 145 6.36 0.03 18.59
N ASP A 146 6.51 -0.98 19.42
CA ASP A 146 5.44 -1.52 20.28
C ASP A 146 5.16 -0.68 21.53
N SER A 147 6.09 0.20 21.91
CA SER A 147 5.99 1.03 23.11
C SER A 147 5.31 2.40 22.87
N TYR A 148 4.97 2.74 21.62
CA TYR A 148 4.31 4.02 21.31
C TYR A 148 2.79 3.93 21.51
N SER A 149 2.26 4.72 22.45
CA SER A 149 0.82 4.96 22.55
C SER A 149 0.43 6.15 21.68
N THR A 150 -0.61 5.98 20.86
CA THR A 150 -1.26 7.08 20.13
C THR A 150 -2.52 7.57 20.82
N GLN A 151 -2.78 7.09 22.04
CA GLN A 151 -3.88 7.57 22.87
C GLN A 151 -3.62 9.03 23.23
N THR A 152 -4.49 9.92 22.78
CA THR A 152 -4.51 11.32 23.21
C THR A 152 -4.83 11.36 24.70
N VAL A 153 -3.91 11.85 25.51
CA VAL A 153 -4.15 12.23 26.91
C VAL A 153 -5.08 13.44 26.95
#